data_AF-A0A1A9S793-F1
#
_entry.id   AF-A0A1A9S793-F1
#
_cell.length_a   1.000
_cell.length_b   1.000
_cell.length_c   1.000
_cell.angle_alpha   90.00
_cell.angle_beta   90.00
_cell.angle_gamma   90.00
#
_symmetry.space_group_name_H-M   'P 1'
#
loop_
_entity.id
_entity.type
_entity.pdbx_description
1 polymer ?
#
loop_
_entity_poly.entity_id
_entity_poly.type
_entity_poly.pdbx_seq_one_letter_code
_entity_poly.pdbx_strand_id
1 'polypeptide(L)'
;MYFNQAQKRFFQTASLPEKQAWLRKGEPGGQQMSRGFDFNSSYFAPFLRGIQLDGEFETYSEAVAAAQCYLDELKAMPDLPELDEEALGITTFNQDLSRTMSEEKSYGIERVIHIAAQAEHICDDFAQFIDDELPEERVRQMLAEQAGRADFLGMLDAIEDGAYPDHDEVFSLLYENGLMGWLVQAATPVSKRGAGGGVIYSWGCYYTQWFYAESYEAALWQVDAWAERMREQDLQEGEK
;
A
#
# COMPACT_ATOMS: atom_id res chain seq x y z
N MET A 1 -11.56 -2.80 -12.58
CA MET A 1 -11.01 -1.78 -11.67
C MET A 1 -12.12 -0.80 -11.31
N TYR A 2 -12.27 -0.39 -10.04
CA TYR A 2 -13.26 0.61 -9.65
C TYR A 2 -12.59 1.98 -9.52
N PHE A 3 -13.12 2.99 -10.24
CA PHE A 3 -12.66 4.36 -10.08
C PHE A 3 -13.03 4.93 -8.71
N ASN A 4 -12.10 5.66 -8.12
CA ASN A 4 -12.38 6.51 -6.98
C ASN A 4 -13.31 7.67 -7.40
N GLN A 5 -13.83 8.43 -6.44
CA GLN A 5 -14.80 9.49 -6.75
C GLN A 5 -14.20 10.64 -7.56
N ALA A 6 -12.93 11.00 -7.33
CA ALA A 6 -12.25 12.03 -8.08
C ALA A 6 -12.03 11.61 -9.54
N GLN A 7 -11.61 10.37 -9.80
CA GLN A 7 -11.48 9.78 -11.13
C GLN A 7 -12.82 9.81 -11.86
N LYS A 8 -13.93 9.43 -11.21
CA LYS A 8 -15.27 9.52 -11.82
C LYS A 8 -15.62 10.94 -12.25
N ARG A 9 -15.36 11.94 -11.39
CA ARG A 9 -15.62 13.36 -11.71
C ARG A 9 -14.70 13.88 -12.80
N PHE A 10 -13.43 13.49 -12.78
CA PHE A 10 -12.46 13.80 -13.82
C PHE A 10 -12.97 13.29 -15.17
N PHE A 11 -13.37 12.02 -15.28
CA PHE A 11 -13.87 11.49 -16.56
C PHE A 11 -15.18 12.13 -17.05
N GLN A 12 -15.99 12.71 -16.16
CA GLN A 12 -17.20 13.44 -16.55
C GLN A 12 -16.90 14.83 -17.14
N THR A 13 -15.80 15.46 -16.73
CA THR A 13 -15.52 16.87 -17.02
C THR A 13 -14.29 17.09 -17.89
N ALA A 14 -13.35 16.15 -17.89
CA ALA A 14 -12.11 16.22 -18.65
C ALA A 14 -12.36 16.19 -20.16
N SER A 15 -11.54 16.94 -20.86
CA SER A 15 -11.41 16.91 -22.31
C SER A 15 -10.88 15.57 -22.80
N LEU A 16 -11.04 15.30 -24.11
CA LEU A 16 -10.52 14.07 -24.71
C LEU A 16 -8.98 13.95 -24.55
N PRO A 17 -8.16 15.00 -24.80
CA PRO A 17 -6.72 14.93 -24.57
C PRO A 17 -6.33 14.61 -23.13
N GLU A 18 -7.05 15.11 -22.13
CA GLU A 18 -6.79 14.79 -20.72
C GLU A 18 -7.11 13.31 -20.42
N LYS A 19 -8.23 12.79 -20.94
CA LYS A 19 -8.57 11.36 -20.81
C LYS A 19 -7.51 10.47 -21.47
N GLN A 20 -7.03 10.87 -22.65
CA GLN A 20 -5.96 10.18 -23.38
C GLN A 20 -4.62 10.25 -22.63
N ALA A 21 -4.28 11.41 -22.05
CA ALA A 21 -3.09 11.57 -21.21
C ALA A 21 -3.11 10.63 -19.99
N TRP A 22 -4.28 10.45 -19.37
CA TRP A 22 -4.44 9.52 -18.24
C TRP A 22 -4.29 8.05 -18.67
N LEU A 23 -4.84 7.67 -19.83
CA LEU A 23 -4.75 6.31 -20.39
C LEU A 23 -3.32 5.95 -20.83
N ARG A 24 -2.52 6.93 -21.24
CA ARG A 24 -1.13 6.73 -21.70
C ARG A 24 -0.21 6.08 -20.65
N LYS A 25 -0.56 6.15 -19.37
CA LYS A 25 0.18 5.53 -18.25
C LYS A 25 -0.34 4.14 -17.85
N GLY A 26 -1.37 3.63 -18.52
CA GLY A 26 -2.00 2.35 -18.19
C GLY A 26 -1.27 1.13 -18.72
N GLU A 27 -1.35 0.02 -17.99
CA GLU A 27 -1.02 -1.30 -18.54
C GLU A 27 -2.14 -1.80 -19.46
N PRO A 28 -1.80 -2.40 -20.62
CA PRO A 28 -2.76 -3.03 -21.51
C PRO A 28 -3.28 -4.33 -20.90
N GLY A 29 -4.59 -4.53 -21.00
CA GLY A 29 -5.26 -5.73 -20.49
C GLY A 29 -6.41 -6.16 -21.39
N GLY A 30 -6.95 -7.34 -21.08
CA GLY A 30 -8.18 -7.85 -21.64
C GLY A 30 -9.14 -8.22 -20.52
N GLN A 31 -10.45 -8.22 -20.80
CA GLN A 31 -11.44 -8.77 -19.88
C GLN A 31 -12.49 -9.57 -20.66
N GLN A 32 -12.85 -10.74 -20.14
CA GLN A 32 -13.97 -11.50 -20.68
C GLN A 32 -15.28 -10.79 -20.30
N MET A 33 -16.09 -10.53 -21.31
CA MET A 33 -17.38 -9.86 -21.21
C MET A 33 -18.48 -10.83 -21.68
N SER A 34 -19.62 -10.82 -21.01
CA SER A 34 -20.80 -11.59 -21.43
C SER A 34 -21.71 -10.70 -22.28
N ARG A 35 -22.33 -11.26 -23.33
CA ARG A 35 -23.37 -10.54 -24.08
C ARG A 35 -24.70 -10.72 -23.34
N GLY A 36 -25.14 -9.65 -22.67
CA GLY A 36 -26.40 -9.68 -21.92
C GLY A 36 -26.38 -10.70 -20.78
N PHE A 37 -27.52 -11.32 -20.51
CA PHE A 37 -27.68 -12.31 -19.44
C PHE A 37 -27.31 -13.74 -19.85
N ASP A 38 -26.90 -13.95 -21.10
CA ASP A 38 -26.55 -15.27 -21.62
C ASP A 38 -25.03 -15.51 -21.52
N PHE A 39 -24.64 -16.22 -20.46
CA PHE A 39 -23.24 -16.56 -20.18
C PHE A 39 -22.60 -17.47 -21.24
N ASN A 40 -23.38 -18.03 -22.17
CA ASN A 40 -22.86 -18.87 -23.26
C ASN A 40 -22.30 -18.06 -24.43
N SER A 41 -22.57 -16.75 -24.49
CA SER A 41 -22.00 -15.86 -25.49
C SER A 41 -21.08 -14.84 -24.81
N SER A 42 -19.77 -15.07 -24.91
CA SER A 42 -18.76 -14.17 -24.36
C SER A 42 -17.81 -13.70 -25.45
N TYR A 43 -17.19 -12.55 -25.19
CA TYR A 43 -16.13 -11.96 -26.00
C TYR A 43 -15.07 -11.37 -25.07
N PHE A 44 -13.90 -11.05 -25.59
CA PHE A 44 -12.89 -10.32 -24.85
C PHE A 44 -12.89 -8.87 -25.31
N ALA A 45 -12.92 -7.94 -24.36
CA ALA A 45 -12.78 -6.52 -24.61
C ALA A 45 -11.38 -6.05 -24.22
N PRO A 46 -10.78 -5.13 -24.98
CA PRO A 46 -9.50 -4.49 -24.66
C PRO A 46 -9.69 -3.48 -23.52
N PHE A 47 -8.71 -3.37 -22.63
CA PHE A 47 -8.72 -2.42 -21.52
C PHE A 47 -7.39 -1.69 -21.39
N LEU A 48 -7.45 -0.42 -21.01
CA LEU A 48 -6.29 0.34 -20.52
C LEU A 48 -6.65 0.98 -19.18
N ARG A 49 -5.85 0.69 -18.15
CA ARG A 49 -6.02 1.26 -16.80
C ARG A 49 -7.46 1.12 -16.26
N GLY A 50 -8.12 0.01 -16.58
CA GLY A 50 -9.50 -0.25 -16.15
C GLY A 50 -10.60 0.44 -16.97
N ILE A 51 -10.26 1.19 -18.01
CA ILE A 51 -11.23 1.68 -19.02
C ILE A 51 -11.33 0.65 -20.15
N GLN A 52 -12.56 0.24 -20.45
CA GLN A 52 -12.85 -0.56 -21.64
C GLN A 52 -12.64 0.30 -22.89
N LEU A 53 -11.86 -0.20 -23.84
CA LEU A 53 -11.71 0.39 -25.17
C LEU A 53 -12.70 -0.26 -26.15
N ASP A 54 -12.91 0.38 -27.29
CA ASP A 54 -13.75 -0.17 -28.34
C ASP A 54 -13.11 -1.43 -28.95
N GLY A 55 -13.93 -2.46 -29.17
CA GLY A 55 -13.52 -3.71 -29.80
C GLY A 55 -14.07 -4.95 -29.08
N GLU A 56 -14.39 -5.98 -29.87
CA GLU A 56 -14.78 -7.30 -29.37
C GLU A 56 -13.91 -8.35 -30.04
N PHE A 57 -13.26 -9.19 -29.25
CA PHE A 57 -12.28 -10.18 -29.72
C PHE A 57 -12.66 -11.59 -29.28
N GLU A 58 -12.21 -12.59 -30.03
CA GLU A 58 -12.48 -13.99 -29.69
C GLU A 58 -11.57 -14.49 -28.56
N THR A 59 -10.36 -13.92 -28.46
CA THR A 59 -9.36 -14.33 -27.48
C THR A 59 -8.88 -13.18 -26.59
N TYR A 60 -8.45 -13.53 -25.37
CA TYR A 60 -7.79 -12.59 -24.45
C TYR A 60 -6.55 -11.94 -25.08
N SER A 61 -5.74 -12.73 -25.78
CA SER A 61 -4.49 -12.27 -26.39
C SER A 61 -4.73 -11.19 -27.46
N GLU A 62 -5.77 -11.35 -28.28
CA GLU A 62 -6.15 -10.34 -29.28
C GLU A 62 -6.63 -9.04 -28.63
N ALA A 63 -7.43 -9.14 -27.56
CA ALA A 63 -7.87 -7.96 -26.81
C ALA A 63 -6.68 -7.21 -26.17
N VAL A 64 -5.73 -7.92 -25.58
CA VAL A 64 -4.50 -7.31 -25.04
C VAL A 64 -3.67 -6.66 -26.14
N ALA A 65 -3.51 -7.33 -27.29
CA ALA A 65 -2.78 -6.77 -28.43
C ALA A 65 -3.43 -5.49 -28.96
N ALA A 66 -4.77 -5.44 -29.03
CA ALA A 66 -5.49 -4.24 -29.42
C ALA A 66 -5.33 -3.09 -28.40
N ALA A 67 -5.36 -3.40 -27.09
CA ALA A 67 -5.07 -2.41 -26.05
C ALA A 67 -3.63 -1.87 -26.14
N GLN A 68 -2.66 -2.74 -26.45
CA GLN A 68 -1.27 -2.37 -26.68
C GLN A 68 -1.12 -1.46 -27.91
N CYS A 69 -1.76 -1.78 -29.04
CA CYS A 69 -1.75 -0.92 -30.22
C CYS A 69 -2.27 0.49 -29.91
N TYR A 70 -3.40 0.60 -29.19
CA TYR A 70 -3.94 1.90 -28.81
C TYR A 70 -3.03 2.64 -27.82
N LEU A 71 -2.39 1.93 -26.89
CA LEU A 71 -1.39 2.53 -26.00
C LEU A 71 -0.19 3.10 -26.77
N ASP A 72 0.28 2.39 -27.80
CA ASP A 72 1.38 2.86 -28.65
C ASP A 72 0.98 4.10 -29.46
N GLU A 73 -0.26 4.16 -29.96
CA GLU A 73 -0.82 5.36 -30.56
C GLU A 73 -0.82 6.54 -29.59
N LEU A 74 -1.28 6.34 -28.34
CA LEU A 74 -1.28 7.38 -27.30
C LEU A 74 0.15 7.86 -26.96
N LYS A 75 1.12 6.93 -26.90
CA LYS A 75 2.53 7.27 -26.66
C LYS A 75 3.16 8.04 -27.82
N ALA A 76 2.69 7.82 -29.05
CA ALA A 76 3.14 8.54 -30.24
C ALA A 76 2.53 9.95 -30.37
N MET A 77 1.49 10.30 -29.59
CA MET A 77 0.89 11.64 -29.61
C MET A 77 1.79 12.65 -28.88
N PRO A 78 2.30 13.69 -29.58
CA PRO A 78 3.26 14.64 -29.00
C PRO A 78 2.61 15.63 -28.01
N ASP A 79 1.32 15.93 -28.16
CA ASP A 79 0.67 17.08 -27.51
C ASP A 79 -0.33 16.70 -26.39
N LEU A 80 -0.17 15.53 -25.77
CA LEU A 80 -1.01 15.16 -24.62
C LEU A 80 -0.57 15.91 -23.36
N PRO A 81 -1.51 16.54 -22.61
CA PRO A 81 -1.17 17.30 -21.41
C PRO A 81 -0.50 16.41 -20.35
N GLU A 82 0.36 17.02 -19.54
CA GLU A 82 0.86 16.38 -18.34
C GLU A 82 -0.17 16.52 -17.22
N LEU A 83 -0.58 15.40 -16.65
CA LEU A 83 -1.53 15.37 -15.54
C LEU A 83 -0.76 15.23 -14.22
N ASP A 84 -0.97 16.21 -13.34
CA ASP A 84 -0.66 16.08 -11.92
C ASP A 84 -1.76 15.25 -11.25
N GLU A 85 -1.63 13.94 -11.35
CA GLU A 85 -2.65 13.01 -10.87
C GLU A 85 -2.82 13.05 -9.35
N GLU A 86 -1.76 13.43 -8.63
CA GLU A 86 -1.76 13.56 -7.18
C GLU A 86 -2.58 14.79 -6.77
N ALA A 87 -2.28 15.97 -7.33
CA ALA A 87 -3.06 17.17 -7.07
C ALA A 87 -4.53 17.03 -7.50
N LEU A 88 -4.80 16.26 -8.56
CA LEU A 88 -6.15 15.96 -9.03
C LEU A 88 -6.86 14.86 -8.19
N GLY A 89 -6.14 14.15 -7.31
CA GLY A 89 -6.67 13.01 -6.55
C GLY A 89 -7.07 11.81 -7.42
N ILE A 90 -6.52 11.71 -8.64
CA ILE A 90 -6.85 10.68 -9.63
C ILE A 90 -5.79 9.57 -9.76
N THR A 91 -4.84 9.53 -8.84
CA THR A 91 -3.85 8.45 -8.74
C THR A 91 -4.54 7.08 -8.61
N THR A 92 -3.84 6.02 -9.00
CA THR A 92 -4.29 4.63 -8.86
C THR A 92 -3.76 3.92 -7.63
N PHE A 93 -3.02 4.65 -6.76
CA PHE A 93 -2.29 4.08 -5.63
C PHE A 93 -3.14 3.13 -4.78
N ASN A 94 -4.32 3.57 -4.31
CA ASN A 94 -5.16 2.74 -3.45
C ASN A 94 -5.74 1.51 -4.17
N GLN A 95 -6.03 1.61 -5.46
CA GLN A 95 -6.49 0.46 -6.24
C GLN A 95 -5.38 -0.54 -6.50
N ASP A 96 -4.19 -0.04 -6.84
CA ASP A 96 -3.01 -0.86 -7.06
C ASP A 96 -2.59 -1.54 -5.75
N LEU A 97 -2.58 -0.81 -4.63
CA LEU A 97 -2.36 -1.34 -3.30
C LEU A 97 -3.39 -2.43 -2.95
N SER A 98 -4.69 -2.19 -3.16
CA SER A 98 -5.73 -3.19 -2.89
C SER A 98 -5.54 -4.47 -3.70
N ARG A 99 -5.15 -4.36 -4.98
CA ARG A 99 -4.89 -5.51 -5.85
C ARG A 99 -3.66 -6.28 -5.35
N THR A 100 -2.55 -5.58 -5.17
CA THR A 100 -1.29 -6.15 -4.70
C THR A 100 -1.43 -6.81 -3.32
N MET A 101 -2.17 -6.20 -2.38
CA MET A 101 -2.52 -6.81 -1.08
C MET A 101 -3.26 -8.15 -1.24
N SER A 102 -4.19 -8.25 -2.21
CA SER A 102 -4.99 -9.46 -2.40
C SER A 102 -4.30 -10.57 -3.18
N GLU A 103 -3.36 -10.23 -4.06
CA GLU A 103 -2.80 -11.15 -5.06
C GLU A 103 -1.34 -11.54 -4.78
N GLU A 104 -0.55 -10.64 -4.20
CA GLU A 104 0.91 -10.76 -4.21
C GLU A 104 1.54 -10.71 -2.82
N LYS A 105 0.92 -9.99 -1.88
CA LYS A 105 1.55 -9.70 -0.60
C LYS A 105 1.21 -10.77 0.42
N SER A 106 2.23 -11.19 1.17
CA SER A 106 2.10 -12.13 2.27
C SER A 106 1.93 -11.44 3.61
N TYR A 107 1.46 -10.19 3.67
CA TYR A 107 1.27 -9.50 4.94
C TYR A 107 -0.08 -8.80 5.00
N GLY A 108 -0.53 -8.53 6.22
CA GLY A 108 -1.70 -7.72 6.52
C GLY A 108 -1.31 -6.49 7.34
N ILE A 109 -2.03 -5.40 7.14
CA ILE A 109 -1.95 -4.23 8.02
C ILE A 109 -2.98 -4.40 9.13
N GLU A 110 -2.52 -4.39 10.38
CA GLU A 110 -3.36 -4.61 11.55
C GLU A 110 -3.81 -3.30 12.19
N ARG A 111 -2.91 -2.31 12.27
CA ARG A 111 -3.17 -0.99 12.85
C ARG A 111 -2.48 0.11 12.08
N VAL A 112 -3.12 1.28 12.04
CA VAL A 112 -2.59 2.50 11.43
C VAL A 112 -2.92 3.66 12.36
N ILE A 113 -1.87 4.35 12.84
CA ILE A 113 -1.98 5.52 13.70
C ILE A 113 -1.26 6.67 13.00
N HIS A 114 -1.95 7.80 12.82
CA HIS A 114 -1.32 9.04 12.40
C HIS A 114 -1.05 9.87 13.65
N ILE A 115 0.23 10.11 13.97
CA ILE A 115 0.61 10.75 15.24
C ILE A 115 0.12 12.19 15.27
N ALA A 116 0.21 12.94 14.17
CA ALA A 116 -0.31 14.31 14.13
C ALA A 116 -1.81 14.43 14.48
N ALA A 117 -2.59 13.36 14.31
CA ALA A 117 -4.02 13.34 14.63
C ALA A 117 -4.32 13.14 16.13
N GLN A 118 -3.30 12.94 16.97
CA GLN A 118 -3.45 12.66 18.41
C GLN A 118 -3.39 13.93 19.28
N ALA A 119 -3.22 15.12 18.68
CA ALA A 119 -2.92 16.36 19.39
C ALA A 119 -4.02 16.85 20.35
N GLU A 120 -5.29 16.60 20.05
CA GLU A 120 -6.41 16.98 20.93
C GLU A 120 -6.89 15.81 21.79
N HIS A 121 -6.74 14.58 21.29
CA HIS A 121 -7.20 13.37 21.93
C HIS A 121 -6.37 12.19 21.45
N ILE A 122 -5.66 11.56 22.39
CA ILE A 122 -4.95 10.31 22.17
C ILE A 122 -5.98 9.19 22.06
N CYS A 123 -5.99 8.49 20.92
CA CYS A 123 -6.87 7.35 20.73
C CYS A 123 -6.36 6.10 21.48
N ASP A 124 -7.26 5.16 21.76
CA ASP A 124 -6.95 3.92 22.48
C ASP A 124 -5.82 3.11 21.82
N ASP A 125 -5.75 3.07 20.48
CA ASP A 125 -4.67 2.35 19.77
C ASP A 125 -3.30 3.02 19.99
N PHE A 126 -3.25 4.35 20.10
CA PHE A 126 -1.99 5.06 20.36
C PHE A 126 -1.58 4.96 21.82
N ALA A 127 -2.54 5.07 22.75
CA ALA A 127 -2.32 4.77 24.16
C ALA A 127 -1.78 3.35 24.35
N GLN A 128 -2.39 2.36 23.69
CA GLN A 128 -1.92 0.97 23.72
C GLN A 128 -0.51 0.82 23.14
N PHE A 129 -0.22 1.48 22.02
CA PHE A 129 1.14 1.48 21.47
C PHE A 129 2.16 2.02 22.49
N ILE A 130 1.84 3.10 23.19
CA ILE A 130 2.71 3.69 24.22
C ILE A 130 2.90 2.73 25.40
N ASP A 131 1.84 2.05 25.84
CA ASP A 131 1.91 1.18 27.03
C ASP A 131 2.58 -0.18 26.73
N ASP A 132 2.24 -0.80 25.60
CA ASP A 132 2.60 -2.20 25.31
C ASP A 132 3.82 -2.33 24.40
N GLU A 133 4.02 -1.39 23.46
CA GLU A 133 4.96 -1.54 22.34
C GLU A 133 6.15 -0.59 22.44
N LEU A 134 5.95 0.64 22.91
CA LEU A 134 7.02 1.62 23.10
C LEU A 134 8.12 1.14 24.05
N PRO A 135 7.87 0.40 25.14
CA PRO A 135 8.95 -0.12 25.99
C PRO A 135 9.85 -1.13 25.28
N GLU A 136 9.45 -1.67 24.12
CA GLU A 136 10.30 -2.59 23.37
C GLU A 136 11.48 -1.86 22.72
N GLU A 137 12.71 -2.31 23.03
CA GLU A 137 13.95 -1.71 22.52
C GLU A 137 13.94 -1.48 20.99
N ARG A 138 13.38 -2.43 20.21
CA ARG A 138 13.29 -2.29 18.74
C ARG A 138 12.47 -1.08 18.31
N VAL A 139 11.37 -0.79 19.02
CA VAL A 139 10.47 0.33 18.71
C VAL A 139 11.12 1.64 19.13
N ARG A 140 11.78 1.66 20.29
CA ARG A 140 12.55 2.82 20.77
C ARG A 140 13.66 3.18 19.81
N GLN A 141 14.43 2.19 19.34
CA GLN A 141 15.50 2.41 18.36
C GLN A 141 14.95 2.89 17.02
N MET A 142 13.85 2.31 16.53
CA MET A 142 13.20 2.78 15.32
C MET A 142 12.84 4.27 15.42
N LEU A 143 12.22 4.71 16.52
CA LEU A 143 11.87 6.13 16.71
C LEU A 143 13.11 7.02 16.87
N ALA A 144 14.14 6.54 17.58
CA ALA A 144 15.40 7.28 17.77
C ALA A 144 16.16 7.50 16.45
N GLU A 145 16.21 6.49 15.58
CA GLU A 145 16.79 6.60 14.24
C GLU A 145 16.08 7.67 13.41
N GLN A 146 14.75 7.74 13.50
CA GLN A 146 13.93 8.71 12.76
C GLN A 146 14.05 10.12 13.34
N ALA A 147 14.14 10.25 14.67
CA ALA A 147 14.40 11.53 15.34
C ALA A 147 15.77 12.12 14.98
N GLY A 148 16.73 11.27 14.59
CA GLY A 148 18.08 11.70 14.19
C GLY A 148 18.87 12.36 15.33
N ARG A 149 18.51 12.07 16.60
CA ARG A 149 19.06 12.72 17.79
C ARG A 149 19.62 11.71 18.78
N ALA A 150 20.86 11.96 19.19
CA ALA A 150 21.59 11.07 20.10
C ALA A 150 21.01 11.01 21.52
N ASP A 151 20.28 12.05 21.95
CA ASP A 151 19.68 12.16 23.28
C ASP A 151 18.21 11.71 23.34
N PHE A 152 17.60 11.37 22.20
CA PHE A 152 16.18 11.03 22.11
C PHE A 152 15.78 9.86 23.03
N LEU A 153 16.59 8.80 23.09
CA LEU A 153 16.31 7.66 23.97
C LEU A 153 16.33 8.05 25.46
N GLY A 154 17.25 8.94 25.86
CA GLY A 154 17.31 9.44 27.24
C GLY A 154 16.14 10.37 27.58
N MET A 155 15.56 11.05 26.59
CA MET A 155 14.32 11.80 26.77
C MET A 155 13.12 10.87 26.97
N LEU A 156 13.04 9.78 26.19
CA LEU A 156 12.04 8.74 26.39
C LEU A 156 12.16 8.09 27.79
N ASP A 157 13.39 7.73 28.21
CA ASP A 157 13.63 7.17 29.54
C ASP A 157 13.13 8.09 30.66
N ALA A 158 13.33 9.39 30.52
CA ALA A 158 12.90 10.37 31.52
C ALA A 158 11.37 10.45 31.68
N ILE A 159 10.61 10.10 30.63
CA ILE A 159 9.14 10.03 30.65
C ILE A 159 8.68 8.69 31.27
N GLU A 160 9.42 7.61 31.02
CA GLU A 160 9.11 6.25 31.49
C GLU A 160 9.48 6.00 32.97
N ASP A 161 10.29 6.85 33.62
CA ASP A 161 10.67 6.70 35.04
C ASP A 161 9.45 6.81 36.02
N GLY A 162 8.24 7.08 35.52
CA GLY A 162 6.96 6.93 36.22
C GLY A 162 6.36 5.52 36.14
N ALA A 163 5.41 5.17 37.01
CA ALA A 163 4.76 3.84 36.98
C ALA A 163 3.96 3.55 35.69
N TYR A 164 3.65 4.61 34.93
CA TYR A 164 3.08 4.60 33.58
C TYR A 164 3.63 5.83 32.84
N PRO A 165 4.08 5.70 31.58
CA PRO A 165 4.46 6.87 30.78
C PRO A 165 3.23 7.76 30.60
N ASP A 166 3.39 9.06 30.81
CA ASP A 166 2.34 10.02 30.51
C ASP A 166 2.18 10.12 28.98
N HIS A 167 1.01 9.69 28.46
CA HIS A 167 0.75 9.62 27.03
C HIS A 167 0.86 11.00 26.36
N ASP A 168 0.48 12.07 27.06
CA ASP A 168 0.57 13.44 26.56
C ASP A 168 2.04 13.91 26.50
N GLU A 169 2.89 13.47 27.44
CA GLU A 169 4.33 13.74 27.41
C GLU A 169 5.02 12.98 26.28
N VAL A 170 4.67 11.71 26.05
CA VAL A 170 5.19 10.94 24.91
C VAL A 170 4.79 11.59 23.59
N PHE A 171 3.51 11.97 23.43
CA PHE A 171 3.06 12.70 22.24
C PHE A 171 3.85 14.00 22.05
N SER A 172 4.02 14.79 23.12
CA SER A 172 4.77 16.04 23.09
C SER A 172 6.22 15.83 22.67
N LEU A 173 6.87 14.78 23.17
CA LEU A 173 8.23 14.42 22.76
C LEU A 173 8.31 14.08 21.27
N LEU A 174 7.38 13.28 20.75
CA LEU A 174 7.33 12.97 19.32
C LEU A 174 7.12 14.24 18.49
N TYR A 175 6.20 15.11 18.92
CA TYR A 175 5.91 16.41 18.29
C TYR A 175 7.13 17.32 18.21
N GLU A 176 7.82 17.53 19.34
CA GLU A 176 8.99 18.40 19.40
C GLU A 176 10.18 17.90 18.57
N ASN A 177 10.23 16.59 18.30
CA ASN A 177 11.25 15.98 17.45
C ASN A 177 10.79 15.76 16.01
N GLY A 178 9.63 16.31 15.63
CA GLY A 178 9.12 16.24 14.26
C GLY A 178 8.58 14.88 13.84
N LEU A 179 8.35 13.96 14.78
CA LEU A 179 7.87 12.61 14.51
C LEU A 179 6.34 12.56 14.41
N MET A 180 5.80 13.19 13.37
CA MET A 180 4.35 13.41 13.21
C MET A 180 3.68 12.48 12.18
N GLY A 181 4.44 11.54 11.63
CA GLY A 181 4.00 10.65 10.57
C GLY A 181 3.10 9.51 11.02
N TRP A 182 3.28 8.37 10.35
CA TRP A 182 2.45 7.19 10.41
C TRP A 182 3.16 6.07 11.16
N LEU A 183 2.51 5.57 12.21
CA LEU A 183 2.81 4.28 12.82
C LEU A 183 1.93 3.21 12.17
N VAL A 184 2.55 2.18 11.61
CA VAL A 184 1.86 1.09 10.94
C VAL A 184 2.27 -0.23 11.56
N GLN A 185 1.31 -0.97 12.11
CA GLN A 185 1.52 -2.35 12.56
C GLN A 185 1.18 -3.30 11.41
N ALA A 186 2.11 -4.17 11.08
CA ALA A 186 1.92 -5.20 10.06
C ALA A 186 2.19 -6.60 10.60
N ALA A 187 1.52 -7.57 10.02
CA ALA A 187 1.66 -8.98 10.31
C ALA A 187 2.00 -9.80 9.06
N THR A 188 2.94 -10.74 9.16
CA THR A 188 3.28 -11.69 8.08
C THR A 188 3.28 -13.12 8.62
N PRO A 189 2.65 -14.10 7.94
CA PRO A 189 2.55 -15.46 8.42
C PRO A 189 3.90 -16.18 8.30
N VAL A 190 4.12 -17.12 9.21
CA VAL A 190 5.28 -18.01 9.11
C VAL A 190 5.13 -18.91 7.88
N SER A 191 6.13 -18.90 7.01
CA SER A 191 6.22 -19.70 5.80
C SER A 191 7.08 -20.95 6.01
N LYS A 192 6.77 -22.04 5.30
CA LYS A 192 7.55 -23.29 5.32
C LYS A 192 7.56 -23.94 3.95
N ARG A 193 8.61 -24.70 3.65
CA ARG A 193 8.62 -25.58 2.47
C ARG A 193 7.80 -26.83 2.74
N GLY A 194 6.83 -27.09 1.88
CA GLY A 194 6.07 -28.34 1.86
C GLY A 194 6.89 -29.47 1.25
N ALA A 195 6.49 -30.71 1.55
CA ALA A 195 7.18 -31.94 1.10
C ALA A 195 7.30 -32.09 -0.43
N GLY A 196 6.54 -31.31 -1.21
CA GLY A 196 6.58 -31.28 -2.68
C GLY A 196 7.33 -30.09 -3.28
N GLY A 197 8.06 -29.30 -2.49
CA GLY A 197 8.81 -28.13 -2.95
C GLY A 197 7.99 -26.83 -3.08
N GLY A 198 6.69 -26.87 -2.87
CA GLY A 198 5.84 -25.67 -2.76
C GLY A 198 5.98 -24.97 -1.41
N VAL A 199 5.71 -23.67 -1.36
CA VAL A 199 5.66 -22.90 -0.11
C VAL A 199 4.27 -23.02 0.51
N ILE A 200 4.20 -23.34 1.80
CA ILE A 200 2.98 -23.40 2.60
C ILE A 200 3.12 -22.38 3.73
N TYR A 201 2.09 -21.57 3.98
CA TYR A 201 2.05 -20.65 5.11
C TYR A 201 0.73 -20.80 5.87
N SER A 202 0.74 -20.38 7.14
CA SER A 202 -0.45 -20.37 8.00
C SER A 202 -0.47 -19.11 8.85
N TRP A 203 -1.63 -18.47 8.92
CA TRP A 203 -1.89 -17.35 9.83
C TRP A 203 -2.09 -17.77 11.30
N GLY A 204 -1.99 -19.07 11.60
CA GLY A 204 -2.01 -19.55 12.99
C GLY A 204 -0.75 -19.22 13.80
N CYS A 205 0.36 -18.94 13.11
CA CYS A 205 1.59 -18.38 13.68
C CYS A 205 2.10 -17.30 12.73
N TYR A 206 2.30 -16.08 13.22
CA TYR A 206 2.74 -14.94 12.42
C TYR A 206 3.66 -14.05 13.22
N TYR A 207 4.45 -13.26 12.51
CA TYR A 207 5.25 -12.18 13.07
C TYR A 207 4.46 -10.88 13.01
N THR A 208 4.64 -10.02 14.01
CA THR A 208 4.14 -8.64 14.01
C THR A 208 5.29 -7.67 14.20
N GLN A 209 5.18 -6.50 13.55
CA GLN A 209 6.14 -5.42 13.70
C GLN A 209 5.50 -4.07 13.44
N TRP A 210 5.94 -3.07 14.22
CA TRP A 210 5.63 -1.65 14.00
C TRP A 210 6.66 -1.00 13.08
N PHE A 211 6.18 -0.07 12.27
CA PHE A 211 6.97 0.75 11.34
C PHE A 211 6.59 2.21 11.52
N TYR A 212 7.56 3.09 11.33
CA TYR A 212 7.35 4.54 11.31
C TYR A 212 7.83 5.14 9.98
N ALA A 213 7.04 6.06 9.41
CA ALA A 213 7.50 6.96 8.35
C ALA A 213 6.64 8.24 8.28
N GLU A 214 7.18 9.31 7.70
CA GLU A 214 6.43 10.56 7.48
C GLU A 214 5.27 10.43 6.48
N SER A 215 5.29 9.44 5.60
CA SER A 215 4.17 9.13 4.70
C SER A 215 3.73 7.67 4.83
N TYR A 216 2.44 7.44 4.61
CA TYR A 216 1.86 6.10 4.70
C TYR A 216 2.48 5.17 3.65
N GLU A 217 2.72 5.68 2.44
CA GLU A 217 3.39 4.98 1.34
C GLU A 217 4.80 4.52 1.73
N ALA A 218 5.57 5.39 2.40
CA ALA A 218 6.92 5.06 2.85
C ALA A 218 6.89 4.01 3.96
N ALA A 219 5.93 4.06 4.87
CA ALA A 219 5.74 3.01 5.88
C ALA A 219 5.42 1.66 5.22
N LEU A 220 4.54 1.64 4.22
CA LEU A 220 4.21 0.42 3.47
C LEU A 220 5.41 -0.15 2.70
N TRP A 221 6.30 0.67 2.17
CA TRP A 221 7.54 0.17 1.55
C TRP A 221 8.47 -0.50 2.56
N GLN A 222 8.52 -0.02 3.80
CA GLN A 222 9.27 -0.69 4.86
C GLN A 222 8.64 -2.03 5.24
N VAL A 223 7.30 -2.08 5.34
CA VAL A 223 6.54 -3.31 5.58
C VAL A 223 6.80 -4.34 4.48
N ASP A 224 6.75 -3.92 3.21
CA ASP A 224 7.05 -4.73 2.04
C ASP A 224 8.42 -5.41 2.16
N ALA A 225 9.46 -4.62 2.41
CA ALA A 225 10.82 -5.11 2.51
C ALA A 225 10.99 -6.07 3.70
N TRP A 226 10.34 -5.77 4.83
CA TRP A 226 10.37 -6.64 6.00
C TRP A 226 9.69 -7.98 5.75
N ALA A 227 8.48 -7.99 5.17
CA ALA A 227 7.73 -9.21 4.94
C ALA A 227 8.46 -10.17 3.98
N GLU A 228 9.10 -9.64 2.93
CA GLU A 228 9.95 -10.44 2.05
C GLU A 228 11.16 -11.04 2.78
N ARG A 229 11.85 -10.26 3.63
CA ARG A 229 12.95 -10.79 4.45
C ARG A 229 12.51 -11.90 5.40
N MET A 230 11.35 -11.75 6.05
CA MET A 230 10.81 -12.78 6.95
C MET A 230 10.50 -14.07 6.17
N ARG A 231 9.89 -13.94 4.99
CA ARG A 231 9.63 -15.09 4.11
C ARG A 231 10.92 -15.79 3.69
N GLU A 232 11.95 -15.03 3.30
CA GLU A 232 13.25 -15.60 2.94
C GLU A 232 13.91 -16.34 4.11
N GLN A 233 13.88 -15.75 5.30
CA GLN A 233 14.41 -16.35 6.52
C GLN A 233 13.70 -17.68 6.84
N ASP A 234 12.37 -17.67 6.84
CA ASP A 234 11.52 -18.84 7.07
C ASP A 234 11.84 -20.00 6.11
N LEU A 235 12.04 -19.67 4.83
CA LEU A 235 12.37 -20.64 3.80
C LEU A 235 13.78 -21.21 3.95
N GLN A 236 14.74 -20.46 4.50
CA GLN A 236 16.09 -20.93 4.80
C GLN A 236 16.14 -21.78 6.07
N GLU A 237 15.39 -21.40 7.10
CA GLU A 237 15.33 -22.15 8.36
C GLU A 237 14.64 -23.51 8.21
N GLY A 238 13.65 -23.60 7.32
CA GLY A 238 12.99 -24.86 6.96
C GLY A 238 13.82 -25.83 6.10
N GLU A 239 15.05 -25.47 5.68
CA GLU A 239 15.99 -26.35 4.98
C GLU A 239 16.96 -27.11 5.92
N LYS A 240 16.97 -26.81 7.23
CA LYS A 240 17.80 -27.49 8.25
C LYS A 240 17.07 -28.61 8.96
#